data_AF-K7KQ58-F1
#
_entry.id   AF-K7KQ58-F1
#
_cell.length_a   1.000
_cell.length_b   1.000
_cell.length_c   1.000
_cell.angle_alpha   90.00
_cell.angle_beta   90.00
_cell.angle_gamma   90.00
#
_symmetry.space_group_name_H-M   'P 1'
#
loop_
_entity.id
_entity.type
_entity.pdbx_description
1 polymer ?
#
loop_
_entity_poly.entity_id
_entity_poly.type
_entity_poly.pdbx_seq_one_letter_code
_entity_poly.pdbx_strand_id
1 'polypeptide(L)'
;MQHVGKLICSNWGGTMDSEPKRWRLLADALYDIGTGLEVLSPRCPHLFLEMAGLGNFAKGMSVVAARATRLPIYSSFAKEGNLSDLLAKGEAFSTLFNVIGIGVGIQLASTICASMQGKVKCFYLFVPGL
;
A
#
# COMPACT_ATOMS: atom_id res chain seq x y z
N MET A 1 6.42 1.59 13.73
CA MET A 1 5.92 2.86 13.14
C MET A 1 4.54 2.77 12.50
N GLN A 2 4.13 1.64 11.89
CA GLN A 2 2.82 1.53 11.24
C GLN A 2 1.63 1.86 12.15
N HIS A 3 1.61 1.33 13.39
CA HIS A 3 0.54 1.62 14.35
C HIS A 3 0.47 3.10 14.74
N VAL A 4 1.62 3.79 14.82
CA VAL A 4 1.70 5.23 15.08
C VAL A 4 1.07 6.00 13.93
N GLY A 5 1.38 5.63 12.67
CA GLY A 5 0.75 6.21 11.49
C GLY A 5 -0.77 6.02 11.49
N LYS A 6 -1.26 4.85 11.89
CA LYS A 6 -2.71 4.59 12.04
C LYS A 6 -3.35 5.51 13.08
N LEU A 7 -2.74 5.64 14.26
CA LEU A 7 -3.24 6.46 15.37
C LEU A 7 -3.28 7.96 15.01
N ILE A 8 -2.23 8.46 14.38
CA ILE A 8 -2.19 9.86 13.94
C ILE A 8 -3.28 10.09 12.88
N CYS A 9 -3.39 9.18 11.90
CA CYS A 9 -4.35 9.30 10.82
C CYS A 9 -5.81 9.24 11.28
N SER A 10 -6.13 8.48 12.33
CA SER A 10 -7.50 8.38 12.85
C SER A 10 -8.09 9.70 13.36
N ASN A 11 -7.27 10.69 13.71
CA ASN A 11 -7.75 12.01 14.14
C ASN A 11 -8.41 12.82 13.01
N TRP A 12 -8.18 12.45 11.74
CA TRP A 12 -8.72 13.17 10.58
C TRP A 12 -9.98 12.51 9.99
N GLY A 13 -10.60 11.56 10.70
CA GLY A 13 -11.78 10.82 10.20
C GLY A 13 -12.91 11.73 9.67
N GLY A 14 -13.24 12.82 10.38
CA GLY A 14 -14.28 13.75 9.94
C GLY A 14 -13.99 14.41 8.58
N THR A 15 -12.71 14.70 8.29
CA THR A 15 -12.31 15.26 6.98
C THR A 15 -12.30 14.20 5.86
N MET A 16 -12.15 12.92 6.23
CA MET A 16 -12.24 11.82 5.27
C MET A 16 -13.67 11.60 4.80
N ASP A 17 -14.66 11.83 5.68
CA ASP A 17 -16.07 11.80 5.30
C ASP A 17 -16.47 13.00 4.43
N SER A 18 -15.90 14.19 4.66
CA SER A 18 -16.23 15.40 3.88
C SER A 18 -15.65 15.37 2.46
N GLU A 19 -14.45 14.83 2.27
CA GLU A 19 -13.76 14.81 0.97
C GLU A 19 -13.18 13.42 0.62
N PRO A 20 -14.02 12.39 0.53
CA PRO A 20 -13.56 11.00 0.51
C PRO A 20 -12.71 10.66 -0.73
N LYS A 21 -12.98 11.28 -1.87
CA LYS A 21 -12.19 11.08 -3.10
C LYS A 21 -10.75 11.58 -2.96
N ARG A 22 -10.54 12.75 -2.32
CA ARG A 22 -9.21 13.33 -2.11
C ARG A 22 -8.40 12.49 -1.15
N TRP A 23 -9.02 12.08 -0.04
CA TRP A 23 -8.39 11.20 0.94
C TRP A 23 -8.08 9.81 0.39
N ARG A 24 -8.94 9.28 -0.48
CA ARG A 24 -8.71 8.00 -1.17
C ARG A 24 -7.49 8.05 -2.08
N LEU A 25 -7.32 9.15 -2.84
CA LEU A 25 -6.16 9.37 -3.71
C LEU A 25 -4.88 9.61 -2.90
N LEU A 26 -4.95 10.41 -1.83
CA LEU A 26 -3.84 10.63 -0.91
C LEU A 26 -3.41 9.30 -0.26
N ALA A 27 -4.36 8.45 0.11
CA ALA A 27 -4.07 7.13 0.66
C ALA A 27 -3.30 6.25 -0.32
N ASP A 28 -3.72 6.17 -1.59
CA ASP A 28 -2.97 5.42 -2.61
C ASP A 28 -1.54 5.97 -2.77
N ALA A 29 -1.39 7.29 -2.92
CA ALA A 29 -0.08 7.93 -3.05
C ALA A 29 0.83 7.66 -1.84
N LEU A 30 0.30 7.76 -0.62
CA LEU A 30 1.05 7.45 0.61
C LEU A 30 1.42 5.97 0.71
N TYR A 31 0.56 5.07 0.23
CA TYR A 31 0.85 3.63 0.20
C TYR A 31 1.98 3.31 -0.78
N ASP A 32 1.96 3.92 -1.97
CA ASP A 32 2.99 3.75 -2.99
C ASP A 32 4.33 4.35 -2.55
N ILE A 33 4.32 5.55 -1.97
CA ILE A 33 5.52 6.15 -1.36
C ILE A 33 6.05 5.24 -0.26
N GLY A 34 5.19 4.75 0.63
CA GLY A 34 5.60 3.88 1.73
C GLY A 34 6.22 2.57 1.25
N THR A 35 5.66 1.98 0.20
CA THR A 35 6.20 0.78 -0.47
C THR A 35 7.53 1.09 -1.16
N GLY A 36 7.62 2.22 -1.86
CA GLY A 36 8.85 2.68 -2.50
C GLY A 36 9.99 2.89 -1.51
N LEU A 37 9.71 3.48 -0.34
CA LEU A 37 10.68 3.64 0.74
C LEU A 37 11.20 2.30 1.28
N GLU A 38 10.33 1.28 1.38
CA GLU A 38 10.76 -0.06 1.78
C GLU A 38 11.61 -0.74 0.71
N VAL A 39 11.23 -0.63 -0.56
CA VAL A 39 12.01 -1.18 -1.69
C VAL A 39 13.37 -0.50 -1.82
N LEU A 40 13.44 0.81 -1.55
CA LEU A 40 14.68 1.58 -1.57
C LEU A 40 15.50 1.45 -0.28
N SER A 41 14.91 0.97 0.82
CA SER A 41 15.58 0.89 2.12
C SER A 41 16.93 0.15 2.08
N PRO A 42 17.11 -0.95 1.32
CA PRO A 42 18.40 -1.61 1.27
C PRO A 42 19.46 -0.76 0.58
N ARG A 43 19.09 0.18 -0.30
CA ARG A 43 20.04 1.03 -1.04
C ARG A 43 20.83 1.99 -0.14
N CYS A 44 20.26 2.34 1.02
CA CYS A 44 20.87 3.24 2.00
C CYS A 44 21.06 2.50 3.33
N PRO A 45 22.08 1.62 3.48
CA PRO A 45 22.23 0.80 4.68
C PRO A 45 22.36 1.63 5.97
N HIS A 46 22.92 2.84 5.87
CA HIS A 46 23.06 3.80 6.98
C HIS A 46 21.71 4.41 7.44
N LEU A 47 20.69 4.46 6.56
CA LEU A 47 19.35 4.99 6.86
C LEU A 47 18.27 3.90 6.78
N PHE A 48 18.66 2.61 6.75
CA PHE A 48 17.74 1.50 6.52
C PHE A 48 16.54 1.54 7.47
N LEU A 49 16.80 1.72 8.77
CA LEU A 49 15.77 1.75 9.81
C LEU A 49 14.84 2.96 9.66
N GLU A 50 15.39 4.13 9.31
CA GLU A 50 14.61 5.35 9.13
C GLU A 50 13.72 5.25 7.88
N MET A 51 14.27 4.78 6.76
CA MET A 51 13.55 4.59 5.50
C MET A 51 12.44 3.55 5.65
N ALA A 52 12.75 2.37 6.21
CA ALA A 52 11.76 1.33 6.46
C ALA A 52 10.73 1.75 7.51
N GLY A 53 11.15 2.52 8.53
CA GLY A 53 10.30 3.08 9.56
C GLY A 53 9.29 4.10 9.00
N LEU A 54 9.77 5.06 8.21
CA LEU A 54 8.96 6.04 7.49
C LEU A 54 8.04 5.37 6.47
N GLY A 55 8.53 4.36 5.75
CA GLY A 55 7.71 3.56 4.83
C GLY A 55 6.53 2.88 5.54
N ASN A 56 6.79 2.23 6.67
CA ASN A 56 5.76 1.64 7.50
C ASN A 56 4.81 2.67 8.12
N PHE A 57 5.33 3.83 8.52
CA PHE A 57 4.52 4.95 9.01
C PHE A 57 3.51 5.42 7.94
N ALA A 58 3.99 5.69 6.73
CA ALA A 58 3.17 6.12 5.60
C ALA A 58 2.11 5.08 5.23
N LYS A 59 2.49 3.79 5.16
CA LYS A 59 1.53 2.68 4.97
C LYS A 59 0.50 2.57 6.09
N GLY A 60 0.88 2.91 7.32
CA GLY A 60 -0.04 2.98 8.45
C GLY A 60 -1.14 4.01 8.24
N MET A 61 -0.75 5.22 7.83
CA MET A 61 -1.69 6.30 7.51
C MET A 61 -2.59 5.96 6.33
N SER A 62 -2.00 5.48 5.22
CA SER A 62 -2.76 5.16 4.02
C SER A 62 -3.81 4.08 4.24
N VAL A 63 -3.50 3.03 5.01
CA VAL A 63 -4.48 1.97 5.31
C VAL A 63 -5.69 2.52 6.08
N VAL A 64 -5.50 3.48 6.99
CA VAL A 64 -6.62 4.10 7.71
C VAL A 64 -7.44 4.98 6.77
N ALA A 65 -6.80 5.88 6.04
CA ALA A 65 -7.49 6.76 5.09
C ALA A 65 -8.23 5.98 3.98
N ALA A 66 -7.60 4.94 3.42
CA ALA A 66 -8.22 4.10 2.40
C ALA A 66 -9.42 3.33 2.92
N ARG A 67 -9.41 2.88 4.19
CA ARG A 67 -10.55 2.18 4.80
C ARG A 67 -11.68 3.14 5.17
N ALA A 68 -11.35 4.26 5.80
CA ALA A 68 -12.32 5.27 6.20
C ALA A 68 -13.11 5.81 5.01
N THR A 69 -12.47 5.97 3.85
CA THR A 69 -13.12 6.49 2.63
C THR A 69 -14.00 5.48 1.90
N ARG A 70 -13.91 4.16 2.18
CA ARG A 70 -14.73 3.14 1.47
C ARG A 70 -16.22 3.32 1.72
N LEU A 71 -16.61 3.58 2.97
CA LEU A 71 -18.02 3.72 3.34
C LEU A 71 -18.70 4.91 2.63
N PRO A 72 -18.20 6.16 2.73
CA PRO A 72 -18.81 7.30 2.02
C PRO A 72 -18.72 7.19 0.49
N ILE A 73 -17.71 6.50 -0.06
CA ILE A 73 -17.64 6.24 -1.51
C ILE A 73 -18.73 5.25 -1.92
N TYR A 74 -18.82 4.08 -1.27
CA TYR A 74 -19.80 3.07 -1.65
C TYR A 74 -21.23 3.44 -1.30
N SER A 75 -21.46 4.27 -0.28
CA SER A 75 -22.78 4.80 0.01
C SER A 75 -23.33 5.65 -1.14
N SER A 76 -22.47 6.35 -1.89
CA SER A 76 -22.87 7.10 -3.09
C SER A 76 -23.30 6.22 -4.28
N PHE A 77 -22.91 4.95 -4.27
CA PHE A 77 -23.28 3.96 -5.29
C PHE A 77 -24.35 2.97 -4.81
N ALA A 78 -24.63 2.93 -3.51
CA ALA A 78 -25.59 2.01 -2.93
C ALA A 78 -27.00 2.35 -3.42
N LYS A 79 -27.77 1.30 -3.72
CA LYS A 79 -29.18 1.34 -4.10
C LYS A 79 -29.95 0.43 -3.16
N GLU A 80 -31.11 0.85 -2.69
CA GLU A 80 -32.06 -0.04 -2.00
C GLU A 80 -31.42 -0.89 -0.87
N GLY A 81 -30.66 -0.28 0.04
CA GLY A 81 -30.08 -0.97 1.19
C GLY A 81 -28.96 -1.98 0.89
N ASN A 82 -28.44 -2.02 -0.34
CA ASN A 82 -27.38 -2.95 -0.75
C ASN A 82 -25.94 -2.55 -0.37
N LEU A 83 -25.75 -1.63 0.59
CA LEU A 83 -24.44 -1.08 0.93
C LEU A 83 -23.44 -2.18 1.35
N SER A 84 -23.90 -3.17 2.11
CA SER A 84 -23.07 -4.30 2.55
C SER A 84 -22.62 -5.18 1.38
N ASP A 85 -23.44 -5.34 0.34
CA ASP A 85 -23.07 -6.07 -0.89
C ASP A 85 -21.97 -5.33 -1.67
N LEU A 86 -22.09 -4.00 -1.78
CA LEU A 86 -21.05 -3.18 -2.39
C LEU A 86 -19.72 -3.26 -1.62
N LEU A 87 -19.77 -3.17 -0.28
CA LEU A 87 -18.58 -3.32 0.56
C LEU A 87 -17.95 -4.70 0.41
N ALA A 88 -18.75 -5.77 0.46
CA ALA A 88 -18.27 -7.15 0.30
C ALA A 88 -17.64 -7.38 -1.06
N LYS A 89 -18.27 -6.90 -2.15
CA LYS A 89 -17.71 -6.96 -3.51
C LYS A 89 -16.42 -6.14 -3.59
N GLY A 90 -16.37 -4.94 -3.00
CA GLY A 90 -15.17 -4.12 -2.93
C GLY A 90 -13.98 -4.82 -2.27
N GLU A 91 -14.20 -5.48 -1.13
CA GLU A 91 -13.18 -6.29 -0.46
C GLU A 91 -12.76 -7.51 -1.29
N ALA A 92 -13.73 -8.18 -1.95
CA ALA A 92 -13.45 -9.31 -2.83
C ALA A 92 -12.57 -8.89 -4.02
N PHE A 93 -12.88 -7.76 -4.67
CA PHE A 93 -12.05 -7.18 -5.73
C PHE A 93 -10.66 -6.81 -5.22
N SER A 94 -10.56 -6.16 -4.06
CA SER A 94 -9.27 -5.82 -3.44
C SER A 94 -8.41 -7.08 -3.22
N THR A 95 -9.03 -8.18 -2.78
CA THR A 95 -8.34 -9.46 -2.55
C THR A 95 -7.92 -10.12 -3.86
N LEU A 96 -8.82 -10.15 -4.85
CA LEU A 96 -8.55 -10.70 -6.18
C LEU A 96 -7.35 -10.01 -6.83
N PHE A 97 -7.34 -8.68 -6.85
CA PHE A 97 -6.23 -7.91 -7.42
C PHE A 97 -4.93 -8.08 -6.63
N ASN A 98 -4.99 -8.27 -5.31
CA ASN A 98 -3.81 -8.60 -4.52
C ASN A 98 -3.21 -9.96 -4.92
N VAL A 99 -4.05 -10.99 -5.11
CA VAL A 99 -3.59 -12.31 -5.57
C VAL A 99 -3.01 -12.24 -6.98
N ILE A 100 -3.69 -11.55 -7.91
CA ILE A 100 -3.18 -11.33 -9.28
C ILE A 100 -1.83 -10.60 -9.22
N GLY A 101 -1.71 -9.55 -8.41
CA GLY A 101 -0.47 -8.78 -8.24
C GLY A 101 0.69 -9.62 -7.73
N ILE A 102 0.44 -10.48 -6.73
CA ILE A 102 1.45 -11.43 -6.23
C ILE A 102 1.86 -12.42 -7.33
N GLY A 103 0.90 -12.98 -8.08
CA GLY A 103 1.18 -13.89 -9.19
C GLY A 103 2.04 -13.27 -10.28
N VAL A 104 1.70 -12.04 -10.70
CA VAL A 104 2.49 -11.26 -11.66
C VAL A 104 3.87 -10.94 -11.09
N GLY A 105 3.97 -10.55 -9.83
CA GLY A 105 5.24 -10.27 -9.15
C GLY A 105 6.17 -11.48 -9.10
N ILE A 106 5.64 -12.67 -8.80
CA ILE A 106 6.41 -13.93 -8.82
C ILE A 106 6.87 -14.26 -10.24
N GLN A 107 6.00 -14.11 -11.23
CA GLN A 107 6.34 -14.36 -12.64
C GLN A 107 7.40 -13.38 -13.16
N LEU A 108 7.35 -12.12 -12.73
CA LEU A 108 8.35 -11.12 -13.07
C LEU A 108 9.69 -11.41 -12.35
N ALA A 109 9.65 -11.75 -11.07
CA ALA A 109 10.83 -12.13 -10.32
C ALA A 109 11.51 -13.38 -10.91
N SER A 110 10.74 -14.38 -11.35
CA SER A 110 11.27 -15.60 -11.96
C SER A 110 11.90 -15.36 -13.33
N THR A 111 11.34 -14.47 -14.15
CA THR A 111 11.91 -14.11 -15.46
C THR A 111 13.20 -13.29 -15.31
N ILE A 112 13.24 -12.31 -14.40
CA ILE A 112 14.45 -11.52 -14.13
C ILE A 112 15.55 -12.42 -13.54
N CYS A 113 15.20 -13.27 -12.57
CA CYS A 113 16.14 -14.19 -11.92
C CYS A 113 16.43 -15.46 -12.73
N ALA A 114 15.94 -15.60 -13.97
CA ALA A 114 16.24 -16.77 -14.81
C ALA A 114 17.71 -16.78 -15.26
N SER A 115 18.29 -15.60 -15.51
CA SER A 115 19.71 -15.44 -15.87
C SER A 115 20.58 -15.22 -14.63
N MET A 116 21.80 -15.78 -14.64
CA MET A 116 22.81 -15.50 -13.60
C MET A 116 23.06 -13.98 -13.46
N GLN A 117 23.10 -13.25 -14.59
CA GLN A 117 23.28 -11.80 -14.57
C GLN A 117 22.11 -11.08 -13.88
N GLY A 118 20.89 -11.57 -14.06
CA GLY A 118 19.70 -11.01 -13.43
C GLY A 118 19.67 -11.27 -11.92
N LYS A 119 20.03 -12.48 -11.48
CA LYS A 119 20.22 -12.81 -10.06
C LYS A 119 21.25 -11.91 -9.40
N VAL A 120 22.41 -11.73 -10.05
CA VAL A 120 23.49 -10.88 -9.56
C VAL A 120 23.05 -9.41 -9.47
N LYS A 121 22.35 -8.88 -10.49
CA LYS A 121 21.80 -7.52 -10.45
C LYS A 121 20.78 -7.32 -9.33
N CYS A 122 19.84 -8.25 -9.16
CA CYS A 122 18.88 -8.20 -8.05
C CYS A 122 19.61 -8.29 -6.70
N PHE A 123 20.61 -9.16 -6.58
CA PHE A 123 21.41 -9.27 -5.37
C PHE A 123 22.07 -7.94 -5.00
N TYR A 124 22.78 -7.29 -5.94
CA TYR A 124 23.40 -5.99 -5.68
C TYR A 124 22.39 -4.84 -5.45
N LEU A 125 21.18 -4.95 -6.03
CA LEU A 125 20.11 -3.98 -5.80
C LEU A 125 19.55 -4.09 -4.36
N PHE A 126 19.38 -5.31 -3.86
CA PHE A 126 18.80 -5.57 -2.53
C PHE A 126 19.84 -5.71 -1.41
N VAL A 127 21.12 -5.91 -1.73
CA VAL A 127 22.23 -6.02 -0.77
C VAL A 127 23.42 -5.20 -1.27
N PRO A 128 23.38 -3.87 -1.12
CA PRO A 128 24.54 -3.05 -1.44
C PRO A 128 25.46 -3.01 -0.22
N GLY A 129 26.66 -3.58 -0.34
CA GLY A 129 27.67 -3.58 0.73
C GLY A 129 28.47 -4.87 0.91
N LEU A 130 28.25 -5.88 0.06
CA LEU A 130 29.19 -6.96 -0.27
C LEU A 130 29.77 -6.69 -1.65
#